data_AF-A0A399ZSK6-F1
#
_entry.id   AF-A0A399ZSK6-F1
#
_cell.length_a   1.000
_cell.length_b   1.000
_cell.length_c   1.000
_cell.angle_alpha   90.00
_cell.angle_beta   90.00
_cell.angle_gamma   90.00
#
_symmetry.space_group_name_H-M   'P 1'
#
loop_
_entity.id
_entity.type
_entity.pdbx_description
1 polymer ?
#
loop_
_entity_poly.entity_id
_entity_poly.type
_entity_poly.pdbx_seq_one_letter_code
_entity_poly.pdbx_strand_id
1 'polypeptide(L)'
;MRNRWGIHAPNAGFRRMDDFYAAGFQNYTVLHVNADLVPLIREKYPYARILIRMYLQNWYATQPEEWARAVIENAERLRPFTNEITWANEQNLDLEGHPQGASMQQPVPPASLYQDIDVWNLEMIRRLREKIPWARLHYPAFANDHSDDKNQGGYVGLEICRASIERADVMDCHCYWRPDDG
;
A
#
# COMPACT_ATOMS: atom_id res chain seq x y z
N MET A 1 16.00 -2.59 18.05
CA MET A 1 14.78 -1.75 17.95
C MET A 1 13.58 -2.56 18.41
N ARG A 2 12.68 -1.98 19.22
CA ARG A 2 11.62 -2.71 19.96
C ARG A 2 10.18 -2.41 19.51
N ASN A 3 9.96 -1.74 18.38
CA ASN A 3 8.62 -1.56 17.82
C ASN A 3 8.45 -2.41 16.55
N ARG A 4 7.60 -3.43 16.66
CA ARG A 4 7.24 -4.37 15.58
C ARG A 4 6.07 -3.87 14.71
N TRP A 5 5.46 -2.75 15.09
CA TRP A 5 4.24 -2.22 14.50
C TRP A 5 4.48 -0.84 13.91
N GLY A 6 3.77 -0.53 12.84
CA GLY A 6 3.77 0.78 12.20
C GLY A 6 2.41 1.45 12.27
N ILE A 7 2.40 2.77 12.10
CA ILE A 7 1.19 3.57 12.14
C ILE A 7 1.01 4.32 10.82
N HIS A 8 -0.23 4.39 10.35
CA HIS A 8 -0.58 5.24 9.21
C HIS A 8 -0.62 6.70 9.67
N ALA A 9 0.21 7.55 9.07
CA ALA A 9 0.19 8.99 9.32
C ALA A 9 -1.16 9.58 8.84
N PRO A 10 -1.69 10.63 9.49
CA PRO A 10 -3.02 11.14 9.16
C PRO A 10 -3.15 11.57 7.70
N ASN A 11 -4.29 11.26 7.07
CA ASN A 11 -4.58 11.64 5.68
C ASN A 11 -4.80 13.16 5.51
N ALA A 12 -5.23 13.87 6.57
CA ALA A 12 -5.50 15.30 6.54
C ALA A 12 -4.91 16.03 7.76
N GLY A 13 -4.07 17.03 7.47
CA GLY A 13 -3.69 18.11 8.38
C GLY A 13 -2.61 17.77 9.40
N PHE A 14 -1.58 18.62 9.44
CA PHE A 14 -0.48 18.67 10.41
C PHE A 14 -0.87 18.68 11.90
N ARG A 15 -2.18 18.70 12.22
CA ARG A 15 -2.72 19.04 13.54
C ARG A 15 -2.47 17.99 14.62
N ARG A 16 -1.82 16.86 14.31
CA ARG A 16 -1.55 15.79 15.29
C ARG A 16 -0.17 15.15 15.18
N MET A 17 0.77 15.74 14.42
CA MET A 17 2.12 15.18 14.34
C MET A 17 2.80 15.15 15.71
N ASP A 18 2.55 16.14 16.57
CA ASP A 18 3.09 16.14 17.94
C ASP A 18 2.54 15.00 18.80
N ASP A 19 1.25 14.66 18.71
CA ASP A 19 0.67 13.47 19.35
C ASP A 19 1.34 12.19 18.84
N PHE A 20 1.54 12.09 17.52
CA PHE A 20 2.20 10.95 16.88
C PHE A 20 3.64 10.79 17.38
N TYR A 21 4.36 11.91 17.51
CA TYR A 21 5.70 11.95 18.01
C TYR A 21 5.77 11.58 19.50
N ALA A 22 4.82 12.07 20.31
CA ALA A 22 4.71 11.73 21.72
C ALA A 22 4.43 10.23 21.93
N ALA A 23 3.67 9.60 21.03
CA ALA A 23 3.41 8.16 21.05
C ALA A 23 4.67 7.30 20.75
N GLY A 24 5.73 7.89 20.19
CA GLY A 24 7.03 7.23 20.06
C GLY A 24 7.10 6.14 18.99
N PHE A 25 6.24 6.21 17.96
CA PHE A 25 6.30 5.28 16.83
C PHE A 25 7.62 5.45 16.05
N GLN A 26 8.09 4.36 15.45
CA GLN A 26 9.32 4.34 14.62
C GLN A 26 9.11 3.67 13.26
N ASN A 27 7.90 3.21 12.97
CA ASN A 27 7.52 2.72 11.65
C ASN A 27 6.28 3.50 11.22
N TYR A 28 6.34 4.12 10.05
CA TYR A 28 5.31 5.04 9.56
C TYR A 28 4.89 4.60 8.15
N THR A 29 3.60 4.69 7.86
CA THR A 29 3.06 4.67 6.50
C THR A 29 2.57 6.08 6.17
N VAL A 30 3.04 6.65 5.08
CA VAL A 30 2.71 8.02 4.65
C VAL A 30 2.15 7.96 3.23
N LEU A 31 0.94 8.49 3.01
CA LEU A 31 0.42 8.63 1.65
C LEU A 31 1.28 9.60 0.84
N HIS A 32 1.48 9.31 -0.44
CA HIS A 32 2.32 10.10 -1.33
C HIS A 32 1.91 11.58 -1.43
N VAL A 33 0.61 11.89 -1.29
CA VAL A 33 0.10 13.28 -1.23
C VAL A 33 0.59 14.06 0.00
N ASN A 34 1.04 13.35 1.04
CA ASN A 34 1.59 13.90 2.28
C ASN A 34 3.11 13.62 2.39
N ALA A 35 3.79 13.35 1.26
CA ALA A 35 5.20 12.98 1.23
C ALA A 35 6.15 14.04 1.82
N ASP A 36 5.71 15.29 1.93
CA ASP A 36 6.50 16.36 2.57
C ASP A 36 6.65 16.15 4.09
N LEU A 37 5.89 15.23 4.70
CA LEU A 37 6.11 14.80 6.08
C LEU A 37 7.36 13.92 6.24
N VAL A 38 7.83 13.28 5.17
CA VAL A 38 8.88 12.26 5.23
C VAL A 38 10.22 12.86 5.71
N PRO A 39 10.70 14.02 5.20
CA PRO A 39 11.90 14.66 5.74
C PRO A 39 11.75 15.06 7.21
N LEU A 40 10.57 15.55 7.62
CA LEU A 40 10.29 15.97 9.00
C LEU A 40 10.33 14.78 9.98
N ILE A 41 9.73 13.65 9.58
CA ILE A 41 9.79 12.41 10.36
C ILE A 41 11.23 11.91 10.45
N ARG A 42 12.00 11.96 9.35
CA ARG A 42 13.40 11.52 9.32
C ARG A 42 14.30 12.40 10.19
N GLU A 43 14.11 13.71 10.18
CA GLU A 43 14.85 14.64 11.04
C GLU A 43 14.63 14.32 12.53
N LYS A 44 13.39 14.08 12.92
CA LYS A 44 13.03 13.77 14.31
C LYS A 44 13.39 12.33 14.73
N TYR A 45 13.25 11.37 13.82
CA TYR A 45 13.56 9.96 14.02
C TYR A 45 14.49 9.45 12.91
N PRO A 46 15.81 9.66 13.05
CA PRO A 46 16.80 9.30 12.03
C PRO A 46 16.80 7.84 11.60
N TYR A 47 16.26 6.94 12.43
CA TYR A 47 16.19 5.50 12.18
C TYR A 47 14.78 4.97 11.92
N ALA A 48 13.78 5.85 11.77
CA ALA A 48 12.42 5.39 11.48
C ALA A 48 12.36 4.62 10.14
N ARG A 49 11.49 3.62 10.04
CA ARG A 49 11.09 3.05 8.74
C ARG A 49 9.88 3.82 8.24
N ILE A 50 9.90 4.25 6.98
CA ILE A 50 8.85 5.12 6.44
C ILE A 50 8.38 4.54 5.10
N LEU A 51 7.28 3.80 5.10
CA LEU A 51 6.62 3.33 3.88
C LEU A 51 5.91 4.49 3.19
N ILE A 52 6.27 4.76 1.94
CA ILE A 52 5.50 5.66 1.07
C ILE A 52 4.41 4.85 0.39
N ARG A 53 3.17 5.21 0.67
CA ARG A 53 1.99 4.60 0.07
C ARG A 53 1.48 5.44 -1.08
N MET A 54 1.77 4.97 -2.29
CA MET A 54 1.20 5.55 -3.49
C MET A 54 -0.27 5.13 -3.60
N TYR A 55 -1.11 6.05 -4.07
CA TYR A 55 -2.55 5.88 -4.11
C TYR A 55 -3.07 6.28 -5.50
N LEU A 56 -3.83 5.41 -6.13
CA LEU A 56 -4.38 5.61 -7.47
C LEU A 56 -5.82 5.11 -7.52
N GLN A 57 -6.77 6.04 -7.48
CA GLN A 57 -8.19 5.73 -7.42
C GLN A 57 -8.74 5.01 -8.67
N ASN A 58 -8.08 5.09 -9.84
CA ASN A 58 -8.59 4.55 -11.10
C ASN A 58 -7.61 3.56 -11.74
N TRP A 59 -6.99 2.69 -10.94
CA TRP A 59 -5.89 1.83 -11.41
C TRP A 59 -6.26 1.02 -12.66
N TYR A 60 -7.49 0.53 -12.76
CA TYR A 60 -7.98 -0.29 -13.88
C TYR A 60 -8.05 0.48 -15.22
N ALA A 61 -8.21 1.81 -15.17
CA ALA A 61 -8.25 2.68 -16.33
C ALA A 61 -6.88 3.33 -16.64
N THR A 62 -5.95 3.26 -15.69
CA THR A 62 -4.59 3.80 -15.84
C THR A 62 -3.65 2.72 -16.32
N GLN A 63 -2.86 3.03 -17.35
CA GLN A 63 -1.85 2.10 -17.84
C GLN A 63 -0.73 1.93 -16.80
N PRO A 64 -0.23 0.70 -16.54
CA PRO A 64 0.88 0.47 -15.60
C PRO A 64 2.10 1.36 -15.88
N GLU A 65 2.40 1.61 -17.16
CA GLU A 65 3.48 2.50 -17.55
C GLU A 65 3.35 3.91 -17.00
N GLU A 66 2.15 4.48 -17.12
CA GLU A 66 1.87 5.84 -16.71
C GLU A 66 2.01 5.98 -15.21
N TRP A 67 1.44 5.04 -14.46
CA TRP A 67 1.54 5.05 -13.02
C TRP A 67 2.95 4.79 -12.52
N ALA A 68 3.69 3.87 -13.14
CA ALA A 68 5.07 3.60 -12.79
C ALA A 68 5.93 4.86 -12.85
N ARG A 69 5.72 5.76 -13.83
CA ARG A 69 6.45 7.05 -13.89
C ARG A 69 6.24 7.89 -12.63
N ALA A 70 4.98 8.04 -12.19
CA ALA A 70 4.66 8.82 -10.99
C ALA A 70 5.24 8.20 -9.71
N VAL A 71 5.23 6.87 -9.61
CA VAL A 71 5.84 6.12 -8.49
C VAL A 71 7.35 6.30 -8.48
N ILE A 72 8.02 6.15 -9.63
CA ILE A 72 9.48 6.32 -9.77
C ILE A 72 9.90 7.74 -9.40
N GLU A 73 9.17 8.75 -9.88
CA GLU A 73 9.45 10.15 -9.58
C GLU A 73 9.39 10.42 -8.06
N ASN A 74 8.34 9.93 -7.39
CA ASN A 74 8.23 10.07 -5.94
C ASN A 74 9.31 9.28 -5.20
N ALA A 75 9.62 8.06 -5.64
CA ALA A 75 10.66 7.24 -5.03
C ALA A 75 12.03 7.90 -5.11
N GLU A 76 12.45 8.39 -6.28
CA GLU A 76 13.75 9.06 -6.43
C GLU A 76 13.84 10.36 -5.63
N ARG A 77 12.75 11.16 -5.58
CA ARG A 77 12.69 12.35 -4.72
C ARG A 77 12.86 12.02 -3.24
N LEU A 78 12.30 10.90 -2.77
CA LEU A 78 12.28 10.52 -1.37
C LEU A 78 13.40 9.54 -0.97
N ARG A 79 14.21 9.09 -1.93
CA ARG A 79 15.32 8.15 -1.74
C ARG A 79 16.28 8.49 -0.59
N PRO A 80 16.64 9.77 -0.33
CA PRO A 80 17.49 10.09 0.81
C PRO A 80 16.87 9.76 2.17
N PHE A 81 15.53 9.66 2.23
CA PHE A 81 14.78 9.54 3.46
C PHE A 81 14.17 8.16 3.66
N THR A 82 13.97 7.37 2.62
CA THR A 82 13.41 6.02 2.74
C THR A 82 13.71 5.14 1.52
N ASN A 83 13.62 3.83 1.73
CA ASN A 83 13.62 2.83 0.68
C ASN A 83 12.33 1.99 0.66
N GLU A 84 11.34 2.28 1.49
CA GLU A 84 10.12 1.48 1.60
C GLU A 84 9.00 2.10 0.74
N ILE A 85 8.55 1.40 -0.31
CA ILE A 85 7.57 1.91 -1.27
C ILE A 85 6.47 0.87 -1.50
N THR A 86 5.20 1.30 -1.53
CA THR A 86 4.11 0.56 -2.17
C THR A 86 3.50 1.40 -3.28
N TRP A 87 3.13 0.76 -4.39
CA TRP A 87 2.54 1.40 -5.57
C TRP A 87 1.03 1.21 -5.66
N ALA A 88 0.46 0.41 -4.76
CA ALA A 88 -0.92 -0.01 -4.77
C ALA A 88 -1.53 0.15 -3.38
N ASN A 89 -2.83 0.44 -3.33
CA ASN A 89 -3.60 0.44 -2.11
C ASN A 89 -4.97 -0.16 -2.42
N GLU A 90 -5.35 -1.19 -1.69
CA GLU A 90 -6.71 -1.74 -1.63
C GLU A 90 -7.38 -1.93 -2.99
N GLN A 91 -6.61 -2.33 -4.02
CA GLN A 91 -7.07 -2.43 -5.41
C GLN A 91 -8.27 -3.39 -5.60
N ASN A 92 -8.51 -4.24 -4.61
CA ASN A 92 -9.63 -5.15 -4.51
C ASN A 92 -10.96 -4.46 -4.14
N LEU A 93 -10.97 -3.18 -3.77
CA LEU A 93 -12.18 -2.40 -3.46
C LEU A 93 -12.75 -1.70 -4.70
N ASP A 94 -14.06 -1.48 -4.71
CA ASP A 94 -14.73 -0.72 -5.77
C ASP A 94 -14.36 0.77 -5.75
N LEU A 95 -14.24 1.33 -4.55
CA LEU A 95 -13.83 2.72 -4.30
C LEU A 95 -12.41 3.02 -4.79
N GLU A 96 -11.57 1.99 -4.93
CA GLU A 96 -10.19 2.08 -5.40
C GLU A 96 -10.05 1.86 -6.91
N GLY A 97 -11.18 1.71 -7.60
CA GLY A 97 -11.27 1.99 -9.03
C GLY A 97 -12.02 0.96 -9.83
N HIS A 98 -12.08 -0.30 -9.42
CA HIS A 98 -12.70 -1.31 -10.28
C HIS A 98 -14.19 -1.50 -9.93
N PRO A 99 -15.15 -1.36 -10.86
CA PRO A 99 -16.59 -1.44 -10.53
C PRO A 99 -17.03 -2.82 -10.02
N GLN A 100 -16.23 -3.86 -10.27
CA GLN A 100 -16.43 -5.21 -9.71
C GLN A 100 -15.63 -5.46 -8.43
N GLY A 101 -14.97 -4.44 -7.90
CA GLY A 101 -14.29 -4.50 -6.62
C GLY A 101 -15.27 -4.76 -5.48
N ALA A 102 -14.71 -5.01 -4.31
CA ALA A 102 -15.47 -5.38 -3.15
C ALA A 102 -16.23 -4.16 -2.64
N SER A 103 -17.48 -4.39 -2.29
CA SER A 103 -18.40 -3.37 -1.81
C SER A 103 -19.38 -3.98 -0.80
N MET A 104 -20.24 -3.15 -0.21
CA MET A 104 -21.31 -3.63 0.67
C MET A 104 -22.26 -4.61 -0.05
N GLN A 105 -22.48 -4.41 -1.35
CA GLN A 105 -23.37 -5.26 -2.16
C GLN A 105 -22.64 -6.47 -2.74
N GLN A 106 -21.32 -6.38 -2.91
CA GLN A 106 -20.47 -7.45 -3.44
C GLN A 106 -19.23 -7.62 -2.56
N PRO A 107 -19.34 -8.28 -1.40
CA PRO A 107 -18.25 -8.34 -0.41
C PRO A 107 -17.10 -9.26 -0.83
N VAL A 108 -17.27 -10.06 -1.89
CA VAL A 108 -16.22 -10.91 -2.46
C VAL A 108 -16.17 -10.65 -3.97
N PRO A 109 -15.09 -10.04 -4.48
CA PRO A 109 -14.92 -9.81 -5.91
C PRO A 109 -14.81 -11.10 -6.72
N PRO A 110 -15.12 -11.07 -8.03
CA PRO A 110 -14.94 -12.22 -8.90
C PRO A 110 -13.45 -12.53 -9.11
N ALA A 111 -13.12 -13.78 -9.40
CA ALA A 111 -11.75 -14.21 -9.71
C ALA A 111 -11.11 -13.42 -10.87
N SER A 112 -11.90 -13.00 -11.85
CA SER A 112 -11.43 -12.17 -12.97
C SER A 112 -10.80 -10.86 -12.52
N LEU A 113 -11.34 -10.24 -11.46
CA LEU A 113 -10.77 -9.01 -10.91
C LEU A 113 -9.34 -9.23 -10.37
N TYR A 114 -9.11 -10.34 -9.66
CA TYR A 114 -7.76 -10.67 -9.17
C TYR A 114 -6.79 -11.01 -10.30
N GLN A 115 -7.30 -11.60 -11.39
CA GLN A 115 -6.48 -11.85 -12.58
C GLN A 115 -6.05 -10.52 -13.22
N ASP A 116 -6.96 -9.56 -13.34
CA ASP A 116 -6.64 -8.23 -13.86
C ASP A 116 -5.65 -7.49 -12.96
N ILE A 117 -5.85 -7.56 -11.63
CA ILE A 117 -4.91 -7.02 -10.64
C ILE A 117 -3.53 -7.68 -10.78
N ASP A 118 -3.44 -9.00 -10.87
CA ASP A 118 -2.15 -9.70 -10.95
C ASP A 118 -1.39 -9.32 -12.23
N VAL A 119 -2.06 -9.33 -13.38
CA VAL A 119 -1.47 -8.94 -14.67
C VAL A 119 -0.98 -7.50 -14.63
N TRP A 120 -1.79 -6.58 -14.11
CA TRP A 120 -1.43 -5.17 -14.01
C TRP A 120 -0.22 -4.96 -13.09
N ASN A 121 -0.19 -5.65 -11.94
CA ASN A 121 0.88 -5.54 -10.96
C ASN A 121 2.18 -6.22 -11.38
N LEU A 122 2.12 -7.32 -12.15
CA LEU A 122 3.32 -7.93 -12.73
C LEU A 122 4.08 -6.94 -13.63
N GLU A 123 3.34 -6.15 -14.42
CA GLU A 123 3.94 -5.12 -15.27
C GLU A 123 4.45 -3.92 -14.46
N MET A 124 3.71 -3.46 -13.44
CA MET A 124 4.19 -2.44 -12.51
C MET A 124 5.52 -2.87 -11.87
N ILE A 125 5.56 -4.04 -11.25
CA ILE A 125 6.75 -4.55 -10.55
C ILE A 125 7.93 -4.64 -11.52
N ARG A 126 7.71 -5.16 -12.75
CA ARG A 126 8.78 -5.22 -13.76
C ARG A 126 9.41 -3.85 -14.00
N ARG A 127 8.59 -2.81 -14.19
CA ARG A 127 9.05 -1.43 -14.44
C ARG A 127 9.73 -0.82 -13.22
N LEU A 128 9.15 -1.00 -12.04
CA LEU A 128 9.72 -0.49 -10.79
C LEU A 128 11.08 -1.14 -10.51
N ARG A 129 11.21 -2.46 -10.69
CA ARG A 129 12.50 -3.15 -10.52
C ARG A 129 13.56 -2.71 -11.53
N GLU A 130 13.15 -2.37 -12.75
CA GLU A 130 14.08 -1.86 -13.76
C GLU A 130 14.62 -0.47 -13.39
N LYS A 131 13.77 0.42 -12.83
CA LYS A 131 14.13 1.83 -12.61
C LYS A 131 14.57 2.17 -11.20
N ILE A 132 13.99 1.52 -10.19
CA ILE A 132 14.28 1.72 -8.77
C ILE A 132 14.64 0.40 -8.08
N PRO A 133 15.67 -0.35 -8.56
CA PRO A 133 16.07 -1.64 -7.98
C PRO A 133 16.51 -1.55 -6.51
N TRP A 134 16.82 -0.35 -6.03
CA TRP A 134 17.20 -0.05 -4.66
C TRP A 134 16.01 0.01 -3.69
N ALA A 135 14.79 0.18 -4.20
CA ALA A 135 13.58 0.30 -3.38
C ALA A 135 13.10 -1.08 -2.92
N ARG A 136 12.69 -1.13 -1.65
CA ARG A 136 12.00 -2.25 -1.03
C ARG A 136 10.49 -2.11 -1.30
N LEU A 137 9.94 -3.06 -2.04
CA LEU A 137 8.59 -3.05 -2.59
C LEU A 137 7.60 -3.78 -1.67
N HIS A 138 6.48 -3.14 -1.33
CA HIS A 138 5.41 -3.62 -0.44
C HIS A 138 4.11 -3.86 -1.22
N TYR A 139 3.54 -5.07 -1.14
CA TYR A 139 2.34 -5.50 -1.89
C TYR A 139 1.76 -6.79 -1.23
N PRO A 140 0.46 -7.13 -1.32
CA PRO A 140 -0.61 -6.56 -2.15
C PRO A 140 -1.32 -5.34 -1.58
N ALA A 141 -1.21 -5.08 -0.28
CA ALA A 141 -1.94 -4.00 0.37
C ALA A 141 -3.46 -4.05 0.09
N PHE A 142 -4.02 -5.25 -0.01
CA PHE A 142 -5.44 -5.43 -0.21
C PHE A 142 -6.23 -5.12 1.08
N ALA A 143 -7.50 -4.75 0.90
CA ALA A 143 -8.40 -4.45 2.01
C ALA A 143 -8.84 -5.72 2.75
N ASN A 144 -8.65 -5.72 4.07
CA ASN A 144 -9.08 -6.79 4.96
C ASN A 144 -10.60 -7.03 4.88
N ASP A 145 -11.05 -8.27 5.11
CA ASP A 145 -12.45 -8.74 5.03
C ASP A 145 -13.11 -8.75 3.64
N HIS A 146 -12.41 -8.28 2.61
CA HIS A 146 -12.96 -8.12 1.27
C HIS A 146 -12.33 -9.08 0.25
N SER A 147 -11.16 -9.65 0.55
CA SER A 147 -10.60 -10.83 -0.15
C SER A 147 -9.42 -11.52 0.48
N ASP A 148 -8.76 -10.84 1.40
CA ASP A 148 -7.51 -11.34 1.99
C ASP A 148 -7.81 -12.14 3.25
N ASP A 149 -9.03 -11.95 3.78
CA ASP A 149 -9.38 -12.33 5.13
C ASP A 149 -10.85 -12.68 5.33
N LYS A 150 -11.59 -13.09 4.29
CA LYS A 150 -12.62 -14.10 4.56
C LYS A 150 -11.89 -15.40 4.84
N ASN A 151 -11.35 -15.55 6.06
CA ASN A 151 -10.73 -16.79 6.57
C ASN A 151 -11.60 -18.04 6.35
N GLN A 152 -12.91 -17.86 6.10
CA GLN A 152 -13.87 -18.91 5.79
C GLN A 152 -13.96 -19.30 4.29
N GLY A 153 -13.46 -18.48 3.37
CA GLY A 153 -13.61 -18.64 1.92
C GLY A 153 -12.35 -19.08 1.15
N GLY A 154 -11.22 -19.23 1.84
CA GLY A 154 -9.92 -19.51 1.22
C GLY A 154 -9.29 -18.24 0.63
N TYR A 155 -7.97 -18.10 0.76
CA TYR A 155 -7.18 -16.94 0.35
C TYR A 155 -7.12 -16.74 -1.19
N VAL A 156 -8.28 -16.71 -1.86
CA VAL A 156 -8.41 -16.78 -3.33
C VAL A 156 -7.72 -15.61 -4.00
N GLY A 157 -7.86 -14.39 -3.48
CA GLY A 157 -7.17 -13.21 -4.01
C GLY A 157 -5.66 -13.34 -3.91
N LEU A 158 -5.14 -13.78 -2.76
CA LEU A 158 -3.71 -14.02 -2.57
C LEU A 158 -3.18 -15.16 -3.43
N GLU A 159 -3.98 -16.21 -3.65
CA GLU A 159 -3.61 -17.34 -4.49
C GLU A 159 -3.52 -16.94 -5.96
N ILE A 160 -4.52 -16.22 -6.48
CA ILE A 160 -4.52 -15.71 -7.85
C ILE A 160 -3.37 -14.71 -8.05
N CYS A 161 -3.16 -13.80 -7.10
CA CYS A 161 -2.10 -12.79 -7.19
C CYS A 161 -0.73 -13.28 -6.70
N ARG A 162 -0.54 -14.57 -6.44
CA ARG A 162 0.71 -15.11 -5.87
C ARG A 162 1.94 -14.68 -6.67
N ALA A 163 1.85 -14.71 -7.99
CA ALA A 163 2.96 -14.39 -8.87
C ALA A 163 3.45 -12.94 -8.72
N SER A 164 2.54 -11.96 -8.61
CA SER A 164 2.92 -10.57 -8.31
C SER A 164 3.37 -10.40 -6.85
N ILE A 165 2.72 -11.06 -5.89
CA ILE A 165 3.10 -11.02 -4.46
C ILE A 165 4.52 -11.50 -4.23
N GLU A 166 4.91 -12.64 -4.79
CA GLU A 166 6.24 -13.23 -4.61
C GLU A 166 7.38 -12.40 -5.22
N ARG A 167 7.08 -11.42 -6.09
CA ARG A 167 8.07 -10.50 -6.66
C ARG A 167 8.26 -9.22 -5.83
N ALA A 168 7.40 -8.98 -4.85
CA ALA A 168 7.58 -7.93 -3.85
C ALA A 168 8.52 -8.38 -2.71
N ASP A 169 9.05 -7.43 -1.95
CA ASP A 169 9.99 -7.73 -0.85
C ASP A 169 9.28 -7.88 0.51
N VAL A 170 8.06 -7.38 0.61
CA VAL A 170 7.25 -7.37 1.83
C VAL A 170 5.81 -7.66 1.46
N MET A 171 5.23 -8.64 2.16
CA MET A 171 3.79 -8.85 2.16
C MET A 171 3.13 -7.75 2.98
N ASP A 172 2.43 -6.83 2.30
CA ASP A 172 1.72 -5.70 2.91
C ASP A 172 0.24 -6.06 3.13
N CYS A 173 -0.24 -5.85 4.35
CA CYS A 173 -1.57 -6.25 4.81
C CYS A 173 -2.22 -5.09 5.57
N HIS A 174 -3.52 -4.91 5.38
CA HIS A 174 -4.32 -4.01 6.22
C HIS A 174 -4.93 -4.75 7.41
N CYS A 175 -5.15 -4.01 8.49
CA CYS A 175 -5.78 -4.49 9.71
C CYS A 175 -6.71 -3.42 10.23
N TYR A 176 -8.01 -3.69 10.18
CA TYR A 176 -9.04 -2.78 10.66
C TYR A 176 -9.75 -3.43 11.84
N TRP A 177 -9.46 -2.98 13.06
CA TRP A 177 -10.16 -3.47 14.25
C TRP A 177 -11.52 -2.82 14.25
N ARG A 178 -12.54 -3.55 13.82
CA ARG A 178 -13.93 -3.18 14.06
C ARG A 178 -14.25 -3.53 15.51
N PRO A 179 -14.89 -2.64 16.29
CA PRO A 179 -15.52 -3.09 17.54
C PRO A 179 -16.46 -4.25 17.19
N ASP A 180 -16.50 -5.29 18.02
CA ASP A 180 -17.54 -6.30 17.86
C ASP A 180 -18.89 -5.57 17.88
N ASP A 181 -19.64 -5.68 16.77
CA ASP A 181 -21.03 -5.25 16.71
C ASP A 181 -21.80 -6.21 17.63
N GLY A 182 -21.89 -5.87 18.91
CA GLY A 182 -22.42 -6.73 19.97
C GLY A 182 -23.76 -7.39 19.68
#